data_AF-A0A8J2YZY7-F1
#
_entry.id   AF-A0A8J2YZY7-F1
#
_cell.length_a   1.000
_cell.length_b   1.000
_cell.length_c   1.000
_cell.angle_alpha   90.00
_cell.angle_beta   90.00
_cell.angle_gamma   90.00
#
_symmetry.space_group_name_H-M   'P 1'
#
loop_
_entity.id
_entity.type
_entity.pdbx_description
1 polymer ?
#
loop_
_entity_poly.entity_id
_entity_poly.type
_entity_poly.pdbx_seq_one_letter_code
_entity_poly.pdbx_strand_id
1 'polypeptide(L)'
;MARTALLVAAAIVIVSVALVMLLRPTAHYPVARIAAPDGVALSFLQEQVQSEADCQAANRRVTEAMLANCKECSLAESRCASEAPKELAASTAGAEDMIAAKGLRIVIAAPPEAAHALCRTLAAGIAATDATARCLPAAN
;
A
#
# COMPACT_ATOMS: atom_id res chain seq x y z
N MET A 1 26.99 -37.72 -30.58
CA MET A 1 27.42 -36.72 -29.58
C MET A 1 26.65 -35.40 -29.70
N ALA A 2 26.43 -34.84 -30.90
CA ALA A 2 25.68 -33.58 -31.06
C ALA A 2 24.21 -33.64 -30.59
N ARG A 3 23.50 -34.75 -30.82
CA ARG A 3 22.09 -34.92 -30.39
C ARG A 3 21.91 -34.95 -28.88
N THR A 4 22.79 -35.65 -28.16
CA THR A 4 22.75 -35.70 -26.70
C THR A 4 23.09 -34.35 -26.08
N ALA A 5 24.06 -33.63 -26.63
CA ALA A 5 24.38 -32.27 -26.19
C ALA A 5 23.19 -31.30 -26.39
N LEU A 6 22.49 -31.41 -27.52
CA LEU A 6 21.31 -30.57 -27.82
C LEU A 6 20.15 -30.84 -26.85
N LEU A 7 19.89 -32.11 -26.52
CA LEU A 7 18.84 -32.50 -25.58
C LEU A 7 19.14 -32.02 -24.15
N VAL A 8 20.39 -32.13 -23.71
CA VAL A 8 20.82 -31.66 -22.39
C VAL A 8 20.70 -30.13 -22.30
N ALA A 9 21.13 -29.41 -23.34
CA ALA A 9 21.01 -27.95 -23.37
C ALA A 9 19.53 -27.50 -23.34
N ALA A 10 18.66 -28.17 -24.09
CA ALA A 10 17.23 -27.88 -24.08
C ALA A 10 16.60 -28.14 -22.71
N ALA A 11 16.96 -29.24 -22.04
CA ALA A 11 16.48 -29.54 -20.70
C ALA A 11 16.91 -28.49 -19.67
N ILE A 12 18.17 -28.03 -19.74
CA ILE A 12 18.68 -26.97 -18.85
C ILE A 12 17.88 -25.67 -19.05
N VAL A 13 17.63 -25.26 -20.30
CA VAL A 13 16.85 -24.05 -20.60
C VAL A 13 15.42 -24.17 -20.06
N ILE A 14 14.75 -25.30 -20.27
CA ILE A 14 13.39 -25.54 -19.78
C ILE A 14 13.33 -25.46 -18.25
N VAL A 15 14.27 -26.11 -17.55
CA VAL A 15 14.34 -26.07 -16.07
C VAL A 15 14.63 -24.67 -15.58
N SER A 16 15.51 -23.93 -16.24
CA SER A 16 15.88 -22.55 -15.87
C SER A 16 14.69 -21.60 -16.03
N VAL A 17 13.95 -21.72 -17.13
CA VAL A 17 12.74 -20.92 -17.39
C VAL A 17 11.65 -21.28 -16.37
N ALA A 18 11.45 -22.57 -16.08
CA ALA A 18 10.49 -23.00 -15.06
C ALA A 18 10.85 -22.45 -13.67
N LEU A 19 12.13 -22.47 -13.30
CA LEU A 19 12.61 -21.92 -12.03
C LEU A 19 12.39 -20.41 -11.95
N VAL A 20 12.70 -19.66 -13.01
CA VAL A 20 12.44 -18.20 -13.07
C VAL A 20 10.94 -17.89 -13.01
N MET A 21 10.09 -18.71 -13.63
CA MET A 21 8.63 -18.53 -13.54
C MET A 21 8.07 -18.84 -12.14
N LEU A 22 8.69 -19.77 -11.41
CA LEU A 22 8.38 -20.04 -10.00
C LEU A 22 8.89 -18.93 -9.06
N LEU A 23 10.01 -18.27 -9.40
CA LEU A 23 10.57 -17.13 -8.67
C LEU A 23 9.94 -15.78 -9.04
N ARG A 24 8.68 -15.74 -9.50
CA ARG A 24 7.99 -14.45 -9.64
C ARG A 24 8.03 -13.75 -8.28
N PRO A 25 8.63 -12.55 -8.16
CA PRO A 25 8.64 -11.82 -6.91
C PRO A 25 7.18 -11.61 -6.49
N THR A 26 6.82 -12.13 -5.32
CA THR A 26 5.54 -11.84 -4.71
C THR A 26 5.57 -10.37 -4.32
N ALA A 27 4.95 -9.53 -5.13
CA ALA A 27 4.74 -8.13 -4.76
C ALA A 27 3.84 -8.11 -3.53
N HIS A 28 4.32 -7.55 -2.43
CA HIS A 28 3.54 -7.37 -1.22
C HIS A 28 3.20 -5.89 -1.06
N TYR A 29 1.92 -5.57 -0.97
CA TYR A 29 1.43 -4.22 -0.71
C TYR A 29 1.07 -4.09 0.77
N PRO A 30 1.77 -3.23 1.53
CA PRO A 30 1.42 -2.97 2.91
C PRO A 30 0.13 -2.17 2.97
N VAL A 31 -0.87 -2.74 3.64
CA VAL A 31 -2.16 -2.09 3.92
C VAL A 31 -2.40 -2.09 5.41
N ALA A 32 -2.64 -0.90 5.96
CA ALA A 32 -3.04 -0.71 7.35
C ALA A 32 -4.28 0.19 7.40
N ARG A 33 -5.29 -0.21 8.17
CA ARG A 33 -6.48 0.60 8.45
C ARG A 33 -6.53 0.92 9.92
N ILE A 34 -6.56 2.22 10.21
CA ILE A 34 -6.67 2.75 11.57
C ILE A 34 -8.06 3.35 11.72
N ALA A 35 -8.81 2.86 12.71
CA ALA A 35 -10.04 3.51 13.13
C ALA A 35 -9.68 4.58 14.17
N ALA A 36 -10.21 5.78 13.96
CA ALA A 36 -10.14 6.90 14.87
C ALA A 36 -11.55 7.21 15.42
N PRO A 37 -11.68 8.07 16.43
CA PRO A 37 -12.98 8.51 16.94
C PRO A 37 -13.89 9.12 15.86
N ASP A 38 -15.17 9.32 16.21
CA ASP A 38 -16.15 10.05 15.41
C ASP A 38 -16.41 9.46 14.01
N GLY A 39 -16.25 8.14 13.88
CA GLY A 39 -16.50 7.43 12.62
C GLY A 39 -15.42 7.67 11.55
N VAL A 40 -14.27 8.20 11.93
CA VAL A 40 -13.13 8.40 11.03
C VAL A 40 -12.33 7.11 10.90
N ALA A 41 -11.95 6.74 9.68
CA ALA A 41 -11.00 5.69 9.41
C ALA A 41 -10.00 6.12 8.35
N LEU A 42 -8.72 5.82 8.61
CA LEU A 42 -7.61 6.10 7.72
C LEU A 42 -7.07 4.78 7.17
N SER A 43 -7.12 4.61 5.85
CA SER A 43 -6.55 3.45 5.17
C SER A 43 -5.25 3.85 4.50
N PHE A 44 -4.14 3.33 5.00
CA PHE A 44 -2.79 3.55 4.49
C PHE A 44 -2.46 2.46 3.48
N LEU A 45 -2.20 2.87 2.25
CA LEU A 45 -1.81 1.99 1.16
C LEU A 45 -0.43 2.41 0.65
N GLN A 46 0.54 1.52 0.86
CA GLN A 46 1.94 1.79 0.53
C GLN A 46 2.35 1.11 -0.78
N GLU A 47 3.45 1.57 -1.36
CA GLU A 47 4.07 0.95 -2.53
C GLU A 47 4.49 -0.51 -2.26
N GLN A 48 4.61 -1.29 -3.33
CA GLN A 48 5.00 -2.68 -3.25
C GLN A 48 6.40 -2.85 -2.64
N VAL A 49 6.55 -3.93 -1.87
CA VAL A 49 7.83 -4.42 -1.37
C VAL A 49 8.05 -5.87 -1.82
N GLN A 50 9.30 -6.28 -1.86
CA GLN A 50 9.70 -7.58 -2.43
C GLN A 50 9.66 -8.74 -1.42
N SER A 51 9.49 -8.44 -0.13
CA SER A 51 9.45 -9.46 0.91
C SER A 51 8.25 -9.25 1.84
N GLU A 52 7.67 -10.35 2.30
CA GLU A 52 6.60 -10.32 3.29
C GLU A 52 7.06 -9.67 4.60
N ALA A 53 8.32 -9.91 5.00
CA ALA A 53 8.90 -9.34 6.21
C ALA A 53 8.96 -7.81 6.14
N ASP A 54 9.37 -7.24 5.00
CA ASP A 54 9.39 -5.79 4.79
C ASP A 54 7.97 -5.22 4.79
N CYS A 55 7.00 -5.96 4.26
CA CYS A 55 5.61 -5.53 4.26
C CYS A 55 5.05 -5.47 5.69
N GLN A 56 5.25 -6.52 6.48
CA GLN A 56 4.85 -6.53 7.88
C GLN A 56 5.55 -5.43 8.69
N ALA A 57 6.83 -5.17 8.41
CA ALA A 57 7.57 -4.08 9.04
C ALA A 57 7.00 -2.70 8.66
N ALA A 58 6.66 -2.47 7.38
CA ALA A 58 6.03 -1.23 6.93
C ALA A 58 4.67 -1.00 7.60
N ASN A 59 3.83 -2.02 7.68
CA ASN A 59 2.55 -1.97 8.38
C ASN A 59 2.70 -1.65 9.88
N ARG A 60 3.67 -2.29 10.53
CA ARG A 60 3.95 -2.08 11.94
C ARG A 60 4.41 -0.65 12.22
N ARG A 61 5.31 -0.09 11.41
CA ARG A 61 5.76 1.31 11.55
C ARG A 61 4.60 2.30 11.50
N VAL A 62 3.69 2.13 10.54
CA VAL A 62 2.50 2.99 10.41
C VAL A 62 1.61 2.84 11.64
N THR A 63 1.32 1.60 12.03
CA THR A 63 0.44 1.32 13.17
C THR A 63 1.01 1.87 14.48
N GLU A 64 2.28 1.61 14.77
CA GLU A 64 2.96 2.09 15.97
C GLU A 64 3.00 3.61 16.01
N ALA A 65 3.34 4.28 14.89
CA ALA A 65 3.32 5.74 14.82
C ALA A 65 1.93 6.31 15.07
N MET A 66 0.88 5.71 14.51
CA MET A 66 -0.50 6.15 14.70
C MET A 66 -0.96 5.97 16.15
N LEU A 67 -0.75 4.78 16.73
CA LEU A 67 -1.14 4.48 18.11
C LEU A 67 -0.34 5.27 19.14
N ALA A 68 0.91 5.65 18.83
CA ALA A 68 1.72 6.52 19.69
C ALA A 68 1.19 7.96 19.75
N ASN A 69 0.61 8.47 18.65
CA ASN A 69 0.13 9.84 18.54
C ASN A 69 -1.39 9.98 18.76
N CYS A 70 -2.14 8.88 18.76
CA CYS A 70 -3.58 8.85 18.95
C CYS A 70 -3.98 7.68 19.86
N LYS A 71 -4.20 7.98 21.15
CA LYS A 71 -4.54 6.95 22.16
C LYS A 71 -5.93 6.33 21.98
N GLU A 72 -6.83 7.05 21.32
CA GLU A 72 -8.20 6.61 21.03
C GLU A 72 -8.29 5.88 19.69
N CYS A 73 -7.21 5.86 18.91
CA CYS A 73 -7.15 5.12 17.67
C CYS A 73 -6.97 3.62 17.94
N SER A 74 -7.51 2.80 17.05
CA SER A 74 -7.35 1.36 17.08
C SER A 74 -6.97 0.83 15.71
N LEU A 75 -6.20 -0.25 15.70
CA LEU A 75 -5.91 -0.98 14.47
C LEU A 75 -7.17 -1.76 14.05
N ALA A 76 -7.81 -1.33 12.98
CA ALA A 76 -8.93 -2.06 12.40
C ALA A 76 -8.44 -3.20 11.50
N GLU A 77 -7.33 -2.97 10.78
CA GLU A 77 -6.79 -3.97 9.86
C GLU A 77 -5.29 -3.77 9.61
N SER A 78 -4.55 -4.87 9.49
CA SER A 78 -3.19 -4.86 8.98
C SER A 78 -2.97 -6.12 8.13
N ARG A 79 -2.65 -5.93 6.84
CA ARG A 79 -2.42 -7.06 5.93
C ARG A 79 -1.36 -6.75 4.87
N CYS A 80 -0.78 -7.81 4.31
CA CYS A 80 0.11 -7.75 3.17
C CYS A 80 -0.63 -8.31 1.95
N ALA A 81 -1.16 -7.42 1.12
CA ALA A 81 -1.91 -7.82 -0.07
C ALA A 81 -0.94 -8.29 -1.17
N SER A 82 -1.27 -9.38 -1.84
CA SER A 82 -0.47 -9.93 -2.96
C SER A 82 -0.72 -9.21 -4.30
N GLU A 83 -1.73 -8.36 -4.33
CA GLU A 83 -2.09 -7.52 -5.47
C GLU A 83 -2.29 -6.09 -4.98
N ALA A 84 -2.08 -5.11 -5.87
CA ALA A 84 -2.36 -3.72 -5.57
C ALA A 84 -3.84 -3.62 -5.15
N PRO A 85 -4.14 -3.16 -3.93
CA PRO A 85 -5.52 -3.07 -3.47
C PRO A 85 -6.34 -2.27 -4.48
N LYS A 86 -7.58 -2.70 -4.72
CA LYS A 86 -8.45 -1.99 -5.66
C LYS A 86 -8.60 -0.54 -5.23
N GLU A 87 -8.51 -0.21 -3.96
CA GLU A 87 -8.51 1.16 -3.42
C GLU A 87 -7.26 1.96 -3.82
N LEU A 88 -6.11 1.31 -4.02
CA LEU A 88 -4.89 1.93 -4.56
C LEU A 88 -5.05 2.25 -6.06
N ALA A 89 -5.85 1.45 -6.79
CA ALA A 89 -6.14 1.59 -8.22
C ALA A 89 -7.37 2.47 -8.53
N ALA A 90 -8.39 2.40 -7.67
CA ALA A 90 -9.67 3.11 -7.72
C ALA A 90 -9.61 4.47 -7.01
N SER A 91 -8.45 4.85 -6.47
CA SER A 91 -8.12 6.20 -5.99
C SER A 91 -8.22 7.28 -7.10
N THR A 92 -8.73 6.93 -8.28
CA THR A 92 -9.06 7.80 -9.41
C THR A 92 -10.58 7.94 -9.63
N ALA A 93 -11.40 7.12 -8.96
CA ALA A 93 -12.87 7.15 -9.08
C ALA A 93 -13.54 8.13 -8.10
N GLY A 94 -12.80 8.68 -7.14
CA GLY A 94 -13.20 9.85 -6.35
C GLY A 94 -14.34 9.66 -5.34
N ALA A 95 -14.64 8.45 -4.86
CA ALA A 95 -15.70 8.30 -3.85
C ALA A 95 -15.37 8.91 -2.47
N GLU A 96 -14.08 9.05 -2.13
CA GLU A 96 -13.60 9.51 -0.82
C GLU A 96 -12.43 10.49 -0.98
N ASP A 97 -12.26 11.39 0.00
CA ASP A 97 -11.07 12.25 0.08
C ASP A 97 -9.83 11.38 0.34
N MET A 98 -8.71 11.73 -0.31
CA MET A 98 -7.47 10.98 -0.14
C MET A 98 -6.25 11.88 -0.14
N ILE A 99 -5.18 11.38 0.47
CA ILE A 99 -3.86 11.98 0.39
C ILE A 99 -3.03 11.13 -0.55
N ALA A 100 -2.46 11.76 -1.58
CA ALA A 100 -1.50 11.15 -2.47
C ALA A 100 -0.11 11.73 -2.19
N ALA A 101 0.86 10.87 -1.94
CA ALA A 101 2.28 11.19 -1.76
C ALA A 101 3.13 10.14 -2.49
N LYS A 102 4.46 10.30 -2.50
CA LYS A 102 5.34 9.38 -3.22
C LYS A 102 5.32 8.01 -2.54
N GLY A 103 4.75 7.01 -3.22
CA GLY A 103 4.67 5.64 -2.73
C GLY A 103 3.70 5.44 -1.56
N LEU A 104 2.86 6.44 -1.26
CA LEU A 104 1.87 6.38 -0.18
C LEU A 104 0.55 6.99 -0.65
N ARG A 105 -0.53 6.26 -0.40
CA ARG A 105 -1.89 6.79 -0.48
C ARG A 105 -2.58 6.61 0.87
N ILE A 106 -3.33 7.61 1.30
CA ILE A 106 -4.15 7.53 2.51
C ILE A 106 -5.58 7.84 2.12
N VAL A 107 -6.48 6.87 2.21
CA VAL A 107 -7.92 7.08 1.98
C VAL A 107 -8.56 7.47 3.31
N ILE A 108 -9.38 8.51 3.29
CA ILE A 108 -10.02 9.08 4.46
C ILE A 108 -11.52 8.78 4.37
N ALA A 109 -11.95 7.80 5.14
CA ALA A 109 -13.37 7.54 5.39
C ALA A 109 -13.79 8.37 6.60
N ALA A 110 -14.57 9.42 6.40
CA ALA A 110 -15.02 10.31 7.46
C ALA A 110 -16.38 10.94 7.08
N PRO A 111 -17.11 11.53 8.04
CA PRO A 111 -18.29 12.34 7.72
C PRO A 111 -17.95 13.44 6.69
N PRO A 112 -18.84 13.74 5.73
CA PRO A 112 -18.55 14.60 4.60
C PRO A 112 -18.16 16.04 5.01
N GLU A 113 -18.67 16.53 6.14
CA GLU A 113 -18.31 17.83 6.70
C GLU A 113 -16.85 17.92 7.19
N ALA A 114 -16.24 16.79 7.56
CA ALA A 114 -14.91 16.72 8.17
C ALA A 114 -13.84 16.14 7.23
N ALA A 115 -14.21 15.28 6.30
CA ALA A 115 -13.31 14.52 5.43
C ALA A 115 -12.31 15.42 4.68
N HIS A 116 -12.82 16.46 4.01
CA HIS A 116 -11.99 17.33 3.18
C HIS A 116 -11.07 18.23 4.02
N ALA A 117 -11.55 18.72 5.17
CA ALA A 117 -10.74 19.51 6.09
C ALA A 117 -9.60 18.68 6.69
N LEU A 118 -9.91 17.45 7.13
CA LEU A 118 -8.93 16.49 7.64
C LEU A 118 -7.88 16.15 6.58
N CYS A 119 -8.32 15.88 5.35
CA CYS A 119 -7.45 15.61 4.21
C CYS A 119 -6.42 16.72 3.98
N ARG A 120 -6.85 17.99 3.96
CA ARG A 120 -5.94 19.13 3.79
C ARG A 120 -4.95 19.27 4.95
N THR A 121 -5.43 19.14 6.19
CA THR A 121 -4.59 19.27 7.39
C THR A 121 -3.51 18.18 7.42
N LEU A 122 -3.89 16.93 7.19
CA LEU A 122 -2.95 15.80 7.17
C LEU A 122 -1.98 15.90 6.00
N ALA A 123 -2.45 16.24 4.79
CA ALA A 123 -1.59 16.43 3.64
C ALA A 123 -0.55 17.53 3.88
N ALA A 124 -0.94 18.64 4.52
CA ALA A 124 -0.01 19.72 4.89
C ALA A 124 1.03 19.25 5.93
N GLY A 125 0.62 18.44 6.91
CA GLY A 125 1.54 17.83 7.87
C GLY A 125 2.56 16.90 7.20
N ILE A 126 2.11 16.06 6.27
CA ILE A 126 2.99 15.17 5.50
C ILE A 126 3.89 15.98 4.58
N ALA A 127 3.40 17.06 3.98
CA ALA A 127 4.15 17.93 3.08
C ALA A 127 5.39 18.56 3.73
N ALA A 128 5.44 18.65 5.07
CA ALA A 128 6.63 19.07 5.81
C ALA A 128 7.81 18.08 5.67
N THR A 129 7.53 16.83 5.32
CA THR A 129 8.52 15.76 5.14
C THR A 129 8.58 15.22 3.71
N ASP A 130 7.47 15.23 2.98
CA ASP A 130 7.36 14.84 1.58
C ASP A 130 6.55 15.89 0.80
N ALA A 131 7.25 16.76 0.07
CA ALA A 131 6.64 17.86 -0.69
C ALA A 131 5.68 17.40 -1.81
N THR A 132 5.65 16.11 -2.16
CA THR A 132 4.70 15.54 -3.13
C THR A 132 3.32 15.27 -2.54
N ALA A 133 3.19 15.32 -1.21
CA ALA A 133 1.92 15.10 -0.53
C ALA A 133 0.87 16.14 -0.92
N ARG A 134 -0.28 15.66 -1.40
CA ARG A 134 -1.44 16.48 -1.80
C ARG A 134 -2.72 15.84 -1.32
N CYS A 135 -3.64 16.67 -0.87
CA CYS A 135 -5.03 16.27 -0.68
C CYS A 135 -5.73 16.26 -2.04
N LEU A 136 -6.36 15.14 -2.39
CA LEU A 136 -7.18 14.95 -3.56
C LEU A 136 -8.64 14.79 -3.07
N PRO A 137 -9.54 15.72 -3.45
CA PRO A 137 -10.91 15.64 -3.01
C PRO A 137 -11.65 14.45 -3.60
N ALA A 138 -12.71 14.01 -2.92
CA ALA A 138 -13.71 13.15 -3.54
C ALA A 138 -14.27 13.82 -4.82
N ALA A 139 -14.37 13.06 -5.92
CA ALA A 139 -15.10 13.45 -7.12
C ALA A 139 -16.60 13.25 -6.87
N ASN A 140 -17.34 14.36 -6.80
CA ASN A 140 -18.81 14.35 -6.83
C ASN A 140 -19.34 14.01 -8.22
#